data_AF-A0A962YEC6-F1
#
_entry.id   AF-A0A962YEC6-F1
#
_cell.length_a   1.000
_cell.length_b   1.000
_cell.length_c   1.000
_cell.angle_alpha   90.00
_cell.angle_beta   90.00
_cell.angle_gamma   90.00
#
_symmetry.space_group_name_H-M   'P 1'
#
loop_
_entity.id
_entity.type
_entity.pdbx_description
1 polymer ?
#
loop_
_entity_poly.entity_id
_entity_poly.type
_entity_poly.pdbx_seq_one_letter_code
_entity_poly.pdbx_strand_id
1 'polypeptide(L)'
;HARYRTGRLTAAIADLIAQHQGADIALQFLEQELKQEPSFIGLRRMVELKLDRDDSTEHSDLQALYLTSRDMLDSAARYRCEHCGFTVRTLHWHCPSCKQWDSVKPLPDLVCRNNV
;
A
#
# COMPACT_ATOMS: atom_id res chain seq x y z
N HIS A 1 9.88 18.97 -6.67
CA HIS A 1 8.63 18.46 -6.08
C HIS A 1 8.38 17.05 -6.59
N ALA A 2 8.89 16.03 -5.88
CA ALA A 2 8.60 14.65 -6.23
C ALA A 2 7.10 14.40 -6.03
N ARG A 3 6.41 13.98 -7.08
CA ARG A 3 5.01 13.56 -7.01
C ARG A 3 4.97 12.33 -6.10
N TYR A 4 4.41 12.45 -4.91
CA TYR A 4 4.13 11.29 -4.06
C TYR A 4 3.04 10.44 -4.73
N ARG A 5 3.43 9.56 -5.66
CA ARG A 5 2.50 8.57 -6.21
C ARG A 5 2.39 7.45 -5.18
N THR A 6 1.45 7.61 -4.26
CA THR A 6 1.27 6.68 -3.15
C THR A 6 0.64 5.40 -3.67
N GLY A 7 1.05 4.24 -3.18
CA GLY A 7 0.43 2.94 -3.54
C GLY A 7 -1.09 2.90 -3.40
N ARG A 8 -1.63 3.69 -2.47
CA ARG A 8 -3.09 3.88 -2.28
C ARG A 8 -3.77 4.54 -3.48
N LEU A 9 -3.11 5.52 -4.10
CA LEU A 9 -3.63 6.18 -5.30
C LEU A 9 -3.65 5.20 -6.47
N THR A 10 -2.56 4.44 -6.65
CA THR A 10 -2.48 3.39 -7.67
C THR A 10 -3.59 2.35 -7.50
N ALA A 11 -3.82 1.86 -6.27
CA ALA A 11 -4.91 0.94 -5.99
C ALA A 11 -6.30 1.54 -6.27
N ALA A 12 -6.53 2.80 -5.85
CA ALA A 12 -7.81 3.47 -6.08
C ALA A 12 -8.09 3.73 -7.58
N ILE A 13 -7.07 4.05 -8.37
CA ILE A 13 -7.21 4.18 -9.83
C ILE A 13 -7.53 2.82 -10.45
N ALA A 14 -6.87 1.76 -10.00
CA ALA A 14 -7.17 0.40 -10.47
C ALA A 14 -8.62 0.00 -10.17
N ASP A 15 -9.17 0.38 -9.01
CA ASP A 15 -10.58 0.16 -8.67
C ASP A 15 -11.53 0.85 -9.64
N LEU A 16 -11.25 2.12 -9.97
CA LEU A 16 -12.05 2.87 -10.94
C LEU A 16 -11.97 2.24 -12.33
N ILE A 17 -10.79 1.81 -12.76
CA ILE A 17 -10.61 1.10 -14.04
C ILE A 17 -11.39 -0.23 -14.02
N ALA A 18 -11.30 -1.01 -12.95
CA ALA A 18 -12.00 -2.27 -12.84
C ALA A 18 -13.52 -2.10 -12.94
N GLN A 19 -14.07 -1.06 -12.29
CA GLN A 19 -15.49 -0.73 -12.32
C GLN A 19 -15.99 -0.29 -13.70
N HIS A 20 -15.19 0.50 -14.44
CA HIS A 20 -15.62 1.11 -15.71
C HIS A 20 -15.20 0.36 -16.96
N GLN A 21 -14.07 -0.36 -16.92
CA GLN A 21 -13.41 -0.98 -18.08
C GLN A 21 -13.13 -2.47 -17.87
N GLY A 22 -13.42 -3.00 -16.68
CA GLY A 22 -13.23 -4.41 -16.34
C GLY A 22 -11.85 -4.72 -15.74
N ALA A 23 -11.78 -5.87 -15.07
CA ALA A 23 -10.61 -6.26 -14.29
C ALA A 23 -9.35 -6.60 -15.12
N ASP A 24 -9.48 -6.99 -16.40
CA ASP A 24 -8.33 -7.18 -17.30
C ASP A 24 -7.51 -5.89 -17.46
N ILE A 25 -8.21 -4.78 -17.75
CA ILE A 25 -7.59 -3.48 -17.99
C ILE A 25 -6.97 -2.95 -16.69
N ALA A 26 -7.64 -3.17 -15.56
CA ALA A 26 -7.11 -2.81 -14.25
C ALA A 26 -5.82 -3.58 -13.90
N LEU A 27 -5.77 -4.89 -14.23
CA LEU A 27 -4.57 -5.71 -14.03
C LEU A 27 -3.41 -5.24 -14.93
N GLN A 28 -3.67 -4.96 -16.20
CA GLN A 28 -2.65 -4.41 -17.12
C GLN A 28 -2.10 -3.07 -16.62
N PHE A 29 -2.98 -2.18 -16.14
CA PHE A 29 -2.58 -0.92 -15.53
C PHE A 29 -1.68 -1.16 -14.31
N LEU A 30 -2.09 -2.04 -13.38
CA LEU A 30 -1.31 -2.37 -12.19
C LEU A 30 0.05 -2.96 -12.54
N GLU A 31 0.14 -3.86 -13.51
CA GLU A 31 1.39 -4.45 -13.97
C GLU A 31 2.35 -3.38 -14.54
N GLN A 32 1.83 -2.43 -15.31
CA GLN A 32 2.62 -1.33 -15.86
C GLN A 32 3.10 -0.37 -14.76
N GLU A 33 2.20 0.03 -13.86
CA GLU A 33 2.52 0.96 -12.79
C GLU A 33 3.50 0.35 -11.78
N LEU A 34 3.29 -0.90 -11.36
CA LEU A 34 4.17 -1.56 -10.39
C LEU A 34 5.58 -1.83 -10.93
N LYS A 35 5.75 -1.95 -12.26
CA LYS A 35 7.07 -2.00 -12.90
C LYS A 35 7.83 -0.67 -12.79
N GLN A 36 7.11 0.45 -12.83
CA GLN A 36 7.72 1.78 -12.74
C GLN A 36 7.92 2.21 -11.28
N GLU A 37 6.93 1.93 -10.43
CA GLU A 37 6.90 2.35 -9.04
C GLU A 37 6.33 1.22 -8.18
N PRO A 38 7.20 0.34 -7.66
CA PRO A 38 6.79 -0.79 -6.83
C PRO A 38 6.06 -0.31 -5.58
N SER A 39 4.86 -0.84 -5.36
CA SER A 39 4.10 -0.62 -4.14
C SER A 39 3.49 -1.92 -3.64
N PHE A 40 3.59 -2.16 -2.34
CA PHE A 40 3.01 -3.32 -1.70
C PHE A 40 1.48 -3.23 -1.61
N ILE A 41 0.94 -2.01 -1.46
CA ILE A 41 -0.50 -1.76 -1.54
C ILE A 41 -1.02 -2.08 -2.95
N GLY A 42 -0.30 -1.63 -3.99
CA GLY A 42 -0.67 -1.92 -5.38
C GLY A 42 -0.53 -3.41 -5.71
N LEU A 43 0.53 -4.07 -5.23
CA LEU A 43 0.72 -5.51 -5.38
C LEU A 43 -0.43 -6.31 -4.73
N ARG A 44 -0.80 -5.97 -3.48
CA ARG A 44 -1.93 -6.61 -2.82
C ARG A 44 -3.21 -6.44 -3.64
N ARG A 45 -3.45 -5.23 -4.17
CA ARG A 45 -4.64 -5.00 -4.98
C ARG A 45 -4.66 -5.82 -6.27
N MET A 46 -3.49 -6.01 -6.89
CA MET A 46 -3.35 -6.89 -8.05
C MET A 46 -3.69 -8.35 -7.69
N VAL A 47 -3.24 -8.84 -6.54
CA VAL A 47 -3.58 -10.20 -6.06
C VAL A 47 -5.08 -10.34 -5.79
N GLU A 48 -5.71 -9.35 -5.14
CA GLU A 48 -7.16 -9.32 -4.89
C GLU A 48 -7.93 -9.42 -6.22
N LEU A 49 -7.59 -8.61 -7.22
CA LEU A 49 -8.24 -8.66 -8.53
C LEU A 49 -8.05 -9.98 -9.27
N LYS A 50 -6.93 -10.69 -9.06
CA LYS A 50 -6.72 -12.03 -9.64
C LYS A 50 -7.57 -13.09 -8.93
N LEU A 51 -7.69 -13.00 -7.60
CA LEU A 51 -8.54 -13.89 -6.81
C LEU A 51 -10.03 -13.70 -7.14
N ASP A 52 -10.49 -12.46 -7.32
CA ASP A 52 -11.89 -12.16 -7.63
C ASP A 52 -12.32 -12.63 -9.04
N ARG A 53 -11.36 -12.88 -9.94
CA ARG A 53 -11.61 -13.29 -11.32
C ARG A 53 -11.66 -14.79 -11.52
N ASP A 54 -10.90 -15.52 -10.72
CA ASP A 54 -10.70 -16.95 -10.92
C ASP A 54 -11.64 -17.71 -9.97
N ASP A 55 -12.76 -18.21 -10.51
CA ASP A 55 -13.70 -19.07 -9.79
C ASP A 55 -13.11 -20.47 -9.52
N SER A 56 -11.89 -20.76 -10.00
CA SER A 56 -11.22 -22.02 -9.73
C SER A 56 -10.64 -22.04 -8.31
N THR A 57 -11.07 -23.03 -7.54
CA THR A 57 -10.72 -23.28 -6.13
C THR A 57 -9.22 -23.56 -5.83
N GLU A 58 -8.33 -23.42 -6.81
CA GLU A 58 -6.94 -23.93 -6.74
C GLU A 58 -5.87 -22.84 -6.70
N HIS A 59 -6.16 -21.68 -6.10
CA HIS A 59 -5.17 -20.59 -5.95
C HIS A 59 -4.67 -20.42 -4.51
N SER A 60 -4.24 -21.53 -3.88
CA SER A 60 -3.70 -21.53 -2.51
C SER A 60 -2.54 -20.54 -2.34
N ASP A 61 -1.71 -20.40 -3.36
CA ASP A 61 -0.53 -19.52 -3.32
C ASP A 61 -0.91 -18.04 -3.36
N LEU A 62 -1.88 -17.65 -4.21
CA LEU A 62 -2.40 -16.28 -4.24
C LEU A 62 -3.11 -15.94 -2.93
N GLN A 63 -3.83 -16.89 -2.34
CA GLN A 63 -4.48 -16.68 -1.06
C GLN A 63 -3.47 -16.52 0.08
N ALA A 64 -2.39 -17.30 0.09
CA ALA A 64 -1.29 -17.15 1.04
C ALA A 64 -0.58 -15.79 0.89
N LEU A 65 -0.35 -15.34 -0.35
CA LEU A 65 0.21 -14.02 -0.64
C LEU A 65 -0.73 -12.89 -0.18
N TYR A 66 -2.04 -13.03 -0.41
CA TYR A 66 -3.03 -12.07 0.05
C TYR A 66 -3.04 -11.95 1.59
N LEU A 67 -3.12 -13.08 2.30
CA LEU A 67 -3.14 -13.07 3.77
C LEU A 67 -1.86 -12.49 4.37
N THR A 68 -0.70 -12.92 3.84
CA THR A 68 0.61 -12.42 4.29
C THR A 68 0.74 -10.92 4.05
N SER A 69 0.37 -10.46 2.84
CA SER A 69 0.47 -9.04 2.50
C SER A 69 -0.50 -8.17 3.31
N ARG A 70 -1.70 -8.69 3.60
CA ARG A 70 -2.64 -8.05 4.52
C ARG A 70 -2.02 -7.85 5.89
N ASP A 71 -1.49 -8.90 6.51
CA ASP A 71 -0.96 -8.85 7.87
C ASP A 71 0.27 -7.92 7.99
N MET A 72 1.11 -7.88 6.95
CA MET A 72 2.22 -6.91 6.87
C MET A 72 1.72 -5.47 6.80
N LEU A 73 0.73 -5.17 5.94
CA LEU A 73 0.15 -3.82 5.82
C LEU A 73 -0.64 -3.42 7.08
N ASP A 74 -1.28 -4.38 7.72
CA ASP A 74 -2.06 -4.17 8.93
C ASP A 74 -1.21 -4.03 10.17
N SER A 75 0.07 -4.41 10.16
CA SER A 75 1.01 -4.13 11.26
C SER A 75 1.87 -2.88 11.00
N ALA A 76 1.92 -2.40 9.76
CA ALA A 76 2.74 -1.27 9.35
C ALA A 76 2.43 0.05 10.08
N ALA A 77 3.49 0.80 10.41
CA ALA A 77 3.34 2.21 10.72
C ALA A 77 2.99 3.00 9.45
N ARG A 78 2.12 4.00 9.58
CA ARG A 78 1.64 4.81 8.44
C ARG A 78 2.22 6.22 8.45
N TYR A 79 2.71 6.65 9.60
CA TYR A 79 3.29 7.97 9.80
C TYR A 79 4.57 7.89 10.61
N ARG A 80 5.47 8.84 10.37
CA ARG A 80 6.72 9.01 11.10
C ARG A 80 6.95 10.49 11.39
N CYS A 81 7.40 10.79 12.60
CA CYS A 81 7.95 12.10 12.94
C CYS A 81 9.30 12.29 12.25
N GLU A 82 9.43 13.28 11.38
CA GLU A 82 10.69 13.61 10.69
C GLU A 82 11.74 14.21 11.65
N HIS A 83 11.31 14.71 12.81
CA HIS A 83 12.22 15.27 13.82
C HIS A 83 12.84 14.21 14.74
N CYS A 84 12.04 13.25 15.23
CA CYS A 84 12.49 12.30 16.27
C CYS A 84 12.29 10.82 15.93
N GLY A 85 11.74 10.51 14.75
CA GLY A 85 11.54 9.13 14.30
C GLY A 85 10.34 8.39 14.92
N PHE A 86 9.55 9.03 15.79
CA PHE A 86 8.34 8.42 16.37
C PHE A 86 7.39 7.91 15.27
N THR A 87 7.03 6.63 15.29
CA THR A 87 6.16 5.99 14.29
C THR A 87 4.80 5.63 14.87
N VAL A 88 3.76 5.80 14.06
CA VAL A 88 2.37 5.61 14.49
C VAL A 88 1.46 5.28 13.29
N ARG A 89 0.28 4.73 13.56
CA ARG A 89 -0.69 4.33 12.51
C ARG A 89 -1.67 5.44 12.15
N THR A 90 -1.93 6.35 13.06
CA THR A 90 -2.83 7.49 12.91
C THR A 90 -2.03 8.80 12.89
N LEU A 91 -2.54 9.80 12.18
CA LEU A 91 -1.88 11.10 12.15
C LEU A 91 -1.97 11.78 13.53
N HIS A 92 -0.83 12.27 14.02
CA HIS A 92 -0.77 13.16 15.17
C HIS A 92 -0.18 14.49 14.73
N TRP A 93 -1.00 15.56 14.74
CA TRP A 93 -0.53 16.91 14.41
C TRP A 93 0.53 17.42 15.37
N HIS A 94 0.45 17.01 16.64
CA HIS A 94 1.45 17.24 17.67
C HIS A 94 2.13 15.93 18.05
N CYS A 95 3.44 15.83 17.84
CA CYS A 95 4.19 14.60 18.08
C CYS A 95 4.19 14.25 19.58
N PRO A 96 3.66 13.07 19.99
CA PRO A 96 3.62 12.69 21.41
C PRO A 96 5.01 12.53 22.04
N SER A 97 6.03 12.20 21.24
CA SER A 97 7.40 11.97 21.70
C SER A 97 8.20 13.27 21.85
N CYS A 98 8.43 14.02 20.77
CA CYS A 98 9.27 15.24 20.80
C CYS A 98 8.50 16.56 20.97
N LYS A 99 7.17 16.52 21.04
CA LYS A 99 6.29 17.69 21.22
C LYS A 99 6.39 18.75 20.10
N GLN A 100 6.93 18.38 18.94
CA GLN A 100 6.91 19.23 17.74
C GLN A 100 5.54 19.16 17.04
N TRP A 101 5.14 20.29 16.47
CA TRP A 101 3.96 20.38 15.59
C TRP A 101 4.35 20.14 14.13
N ASP A 102 3.42 19.62 13.34
CA ASP A 102 3.56 19.39 11.89
C ASP A 102 4.79 18.53 11.49
N SER A 103 5.34 17.75 12.42
CA SER A 103 6.51 16.92 12.17
C SER A 103 6.17 15.48 11.77
N VAL A 104 4.92 15.03 11.98
CA VAL A 104 4.47 13.67 11.70
C VAL A 104 3.93 13.59 10.27
N LYS A 105 4.70 12.98 9.37
CA LYS A 105 4.39 12.88 7.94
C LYS A 105 4.05 11.44 7.52
N PRO A 106 3.25 11.24 6.47
CA PRO A 106 2.93 9.90 5.97
C PRO A 106 4.17 9.19 5.44
N LEU A 107 4.22 7.87 5.62
CA LEU A 107 5.26 7.02 5.04
C LEU A 107 4.89 6.58 3.61
N PRO A 108 5.86 6.49 2.67
CA PRO A 108 5.57 6.21 1.26
C PRO A 108 4.97 4.82 0.96
N ASP A 109 5.21 3.81 1.80
CA ASP A 109 4.60 2.47 1.78
C ASP A 109 5.04 1.70 3.05
N LEU A 110 4.97 0.37 3.06
CA LEU A 110 5.74 -0.50 3.99
C LEU A 110 7.20 -0.06 4.04
N VAL A 111 7.55 0.74 5.04
CA VAL A 111 8.94 0.89 5.44
C VAL A 111 9.25 -0.28 6.35
N CYS A 112 9.83 -1.35 5.79
CA CYS A 112 10.48 -2.39 6.58
C CYS A 112 11.40 -1.68 7.59
N ARG A 113 11.24 -1.99 8.87
CA ARG A 113 12.16 -1.50 9.91
C ARG A 113 13.57 -1.93 9.51
N ASN A 114 14.43 -0.98 9.13
CA ASN A 114 15.86 -1.18 9.28
C ASN A 114 16.11 -1.19 10.79
N ASN A 115 16.23 -2.38 11.36
CA ASN A 115 16.86 -2.54 12.66
C ASN A 115 18.34 -2.26 12.44
N VAL A 116 18.81 -1.10 12.92
CA VAL A 116 20.15 -1.00 13.47
C VAL A 116 20.01 -1.27 14.96
#